data_AF-M0P683-F1
#
_entry.id   AF-M0P683-F1
#
_cell.length_a   1.000
_cell.length_b   1.000
_cell.length_c   1.000
_cell.angle_alpha   90.00
_cell.angle_beta   90.00
_cell.angle_gamma   90.00
#
_symmetry.space_group_name_H-M   'P 1'
#
loop_
_entity.id
_entity.type
_entity.pdbx_description
1 polymer ?
#
loop_
_entity_poly.entity_id
_entity_poly.type
_entity_poly.pdbx_seq_one_letter_code
_entity_poly.pdbx_strand_id
1 'polypeptide(L)'
;MGNSDEGMLTAAKLAEQLSGRIETHRDLDPRAGAIDPDDVSASVFLNDLDPELVQGSQLLDLVDRTQQSRKASEAIRSGNSLMLSHLVGVTEQDLDGSALRLPLRLDDVMTNNDATAFIGGAGNPNTGKTNLMALLAELRSATVDDLLVISNSRTWPRTDLVVTSAHDLAVTCIEHRDRPKFVFIDEGSTHFDARTNSYEVAAQFSPLAKRMAKINVDVFGTVFHTGKDCHPELKRLFTTAYFKHSKKEVDFFADWPADADKPTNQLFGGTVENLEPATAEPDPDDAAPWRWDLEPDLFALDLDWPELLEELRDRGPTE
;
A
#
# COMPACT_ATOMS: atom_id res chain seq x y z
N MET A 1 34.37 -15.72 -2.64
CA MET A 1 34.48 -14.58 -1.71
C MET A 1 35.60 -13.69 -2.22
N GLY A 2 35.31 -12.45 -2.63
CA GLY A 2 36.37 -11.51 -3.04
C GLY A 2 36.09 -10.50 -4.16
N ASN A 3 34.87 -10.37 -4.69
CA ASN A 3 34.58 -9.37 -5.74
C ASN A 3 33.38 -8.44 -5.41
N SER A 4 32.50 -8.84 -4.49
CA SER A 4 31.36 -8.02 -4.05
C SER A 4 31.79 -6.90 -3.09
N ASP A 5 32.76 -7.17 -2.22
CA ASP A 5 33.21 -6.21 -1.19
C ASP A 5 33.97 -5.01 -1.78
N GLU A 6 34.71 -5.20 -2.87
CA GLU A 6 35.46 -4.12 -3.52
C GLU A 6 34.54 -3.17 -4.31
N GLY A 7 33.46 -3.71 -4.90
CA GLY A 7 32.41 -2.93 -5.54
C GLY A 7 31.62 -2.08 -4.54
N MET A 8 31.24 -2.65 -3.39
CA MET A 8 30.56 -1.90 -2.33
C MET A 8 31.47 -0.83 -1.71
N LEU A 9 32.75 -1.14 -1.47
CA LEU A 9 33.71 -0.16 -0.95
C LEU A 9 33.91 1.01 -1.91
N THR A 10 33.91 0.74 -3.22
CA THR A 10 34.05 1.77 -4.26
C THR A 10 32.80 2.65 -4.36
N ALA A 11 31.61 2.06 -4.24
CA ALA A 11 30.34 2.79 -4.22
C ALA A 11 30.21 3.67 -2.96
N ALA A 12 30.61 3.16 -1.79
CA ALA A 12 30.63 3.93 -0.55
C ALA A 12 31.56 5.15 -0.63
N LYS A 13 32.77 4.97 -1.19
CA LYS A 13 33.70 6.09 -1.40
C LYS A 13 33.18 7.14 -2.38
N LEU A 14 32.41 6.73 -3.39
CA LEU A 14 31.75 7.67 -4.30
C LEU A 14 30.68 8.50 -3.56
N ALA A 15 29.87 7.87 -2.71
CA ALA A 15 28.89 8.58 -1.88
C ALA A 15 29.53 9.56 -0.87
N GLU A 16 30.67 9.18 -0.28
CA GLU A 16 31.45 10.06 0.59
C GLU A 16 32.07 11.26 -0.18
N GLN A 17 32.48 11.06 -1.44
CA GLN A 17 32.91 12.15 -2.32
C GLN A 17 31.76 13.12 -2.63
N LEU A 18 30.58 12.60 -2.98
CA LEU A 18 29.40 13.42 -3.32
C LEU A 18 28.86 14.23 -2.14
N SER A 19 29.01 13.72 -0.92
CA SER A 19 28.67 14.43 0.31
C SER A 19 29.75 15.44 0.76
N GLY A 20 30.80 15.64 -0.03
CA GLY A 20 31.89 16.59 0.26
C GLY A 20 32.77 16.18 1.45
N ARG A 21 32.70 14.92 1.88
CA ARG A 21 33.44 14.40 3.04
C ARG A 21 34.83 13.88 2.67
N ILE A 22 35.15 13.81 1.38
CA ILE A 22 36.46 13.46 0.84
C ILE A 22 36.93 14.58 -0.10
N GLU A 23 38.16 15.09 0.11
CA GLU A 23 38.80 16.02 -0.83
C GLU A 23 39.18 15.27 -2.11
N THR A 24 38.67 15.74 -3.26
CA THR A 24 38.99 15.15 -4.57
C THR A 24 39.23 16.23 -5.63
N HIS A 25 39.91 15.86 -6.71
CA HIS A 25 40.18 16.73 -7.86
C HIS A 25 39.13 16.63 -8.98
N ARG A 26 38.02 15.90 -8.77
CA ARG A 26 36.97 15.69 -9.78
C ARG A 26 35.69 16.41 -9.36
N ASP A 27 35.22 17.29 -10.21
CA ASP A 27 33.96 18.00 -10.06
C ASP A 27 32.85 17.12 -10.64
N LEU A 28 32.12 16.40 -9.78
CA LEU A 28 31.04 15.50 -10.16
C LEU A 28 29.70 16.13 -9.73
N ASP A 29 28.66 15.93 -10.54
CA ASP A 29 27.28 16.30 -10.16
C ASP A 29 26.95 15.65 -8.79
N PRO A 30 26.38 16.39 -7.82
CA PRO A 30 26.02 15.85 -6.49
C PRO A 30 25.13 14.60 -6.53
N ARG A 31 24.46 14.36 -7.66
CA ARG A 31 23.59 13.20 -7.91
C ARG A 31 24.27 12.07 -8.70
N ALA A 32 25.53 12.21 -9.08
CA ALA A 32 26.23 11.24 -9.93
C ALA A 32 26.23 9.83 -9.31
N GLY A 33 25.95 8.81 -10.12
CA GLY A 33 25.76 7.42 -9.64
C GLY A 33 24.35 7.13 -9.10
N ALA A 34 23.49 8.14 -8.96
CA ALA A 34 22.07 8.01 -8.61
C ALA A 34 21.13 8.58 -9.70
N ILE A 35 21.64 8.80 -10.93
CA ILE A 35 20.86 9.23 -12.09
C ILE A 35 21.06 8.19 -13.19
N ASP A 36 19.98 7.84 -13.88
CA ASP A 36 20.06 7.03 -15.08
C ASP A 36 20.96 7.73 -16.12
N PRO A 37 21.85 7.01 -16.83
CA PRO A 37 22.71 7.59 -17.87
C PRO A 37 21.96 8.45 -18.88
N ASP A 38 20.71 8.11 -19.21
CA ASP A 38 19.88 8.83 -20.17
C ASP A 38 19.38 10.18 -19.60
N ASP A 39 19.29 10.30 -18.27
CA ASP A 39 18.81 11.48 -17.54
C ASP A 39 19.95 12.42 -17.08
N VAL A 40 21.22 12.01 -17.22
CA VAL A 40 22.39 12.82 -16.85
C VAL A 40 22.40 14.15 -17.61
N SER A 41 22.04 14.15 -18.90
CA SER A 41 22.02 15.36 -19.71
C SER A 41 20.98 16.38 -19.23
N ALA A 42 19.82 15.90 -18.76
CA ALA A 42 18.80 16.75 -18.17
C ALA A 42 19.22 17.28 -16.79
N SER A 43 19.84 16.43 -15.95
CA SER A 43 20.40 16.82 -14.65
C SER A 43 21.43 17.94 -14.76
N VAL A 44 22.39 17.80 -15.67
CA VAL A 44 23.45 18.80 -15.92
C VAL A 44 22.87 20.10 -16.46
N PHE A 45 21.89 20.02 -17.38
CA PHE A 45 21.21 21.19 -17.90
C PHE A 45 20.47 21.98 -16.80
N LEU A 46 19.83 21.27 -15.87
CA LEU A 46 19.11 21.89 -14.74
C LEU A 46 20.04 22.56 -13.73
N ASN A 47 21.26 22.02 -13.55
CA ASN A 47 22.27 22.61 -12.65
C ASN A 47 22.89 23.91 -13.18
N ASP A 48 22.85 24.13 -14.48
CA ASP A 48 23.35 25.35 -15.13
C ASP A 48 22.30 26.48 -15.20
N LEU A 49 21.07 26.22 -14.75
CA LEU A 49 20.01 27.24 -14.69
C LEU A 49 20.25 28.20 -13.52
N ASP A 50 20.00 29.49 -13.79
CA ASP A 50 20.14 30.56 -12.79
C ASP A 50 19.29 30.25 -11.54
N PRO A 51 19.87 30.25 -10.33
CA PRO A 51 19.14 30.00 -9.08
C PRO A 51 17.88 30.86 -8.89
N GLU A 52 17.84 32.07 -9.47
CA GLU A 52 16.67 32.96 -9.42
C GLU A 52 15.52 32.50 -10.34
N LEU A 53 15.81 31.73 -11.40
CA LEU A 53 14.82 31.08 -12.27
C LEU A 53 14.33 29.73 -11.69
N VAL A 54 15.10 29.14 -10.77
CA VAL A 54 14.84 27.83 -10.15
C VAL A 54 13.89 27.95 -8.95
N GLN A 55 13.91 29.06 -8.22
CA GLN A 55 13.02 29.27 -7.07
C GLN A 55 11.55 29.42 -7.50
N GLY A 56 10.76 28.36 -7.30
CA GLY A 56 9.29 28.37 -7.45
C GLY A 56 8.77 27.90 -8.82
N SER A 57 9.63 27.31 -9.67
CA SER A 57 9.19 26.73 -10.93
C SER A 57 8.47 25.40 -10.70
N GLN A 58 7.14 25.40 -10.83
CA GLN A 58 6.30 24.21 -10.71
C GLN A 58 6.70 23.08 -11.69
N LEU A 59 7.28 23.44 -12.83
CA LEU A 59 7.78 22.48 -13.82
C LEU A 59 9.03 21.75 -13.30
N LEU A 60 9.94 22.48 -12.65
CA LEU A 60 11.17 21.91 -12.09
C LEU A 60 10.87 21.04 -10.87
N ASP A 61 9.96 21.49 -9.99
CA ASP A 61 9.48 20.68 -8.86
C ASP A 61 8.83 19.36 -9.34
N LEU A 62 8.09 19.40 -10.44
CA LEU A 62 7.46 18.22 -11.03
C LEU A 62 8.49 17.26 -11.64
N VAL A 63 9.49 17.79 -12.36
CA VAL A 63 10.58 16.98 -12.93
C VAL A 63 11.41 16.33 -11.83
N ASP A 64 11.78 17.09 -10.78
CA ASP A 64 12.53 16.56 -9.64
C ASP A 64 11.74 15.48 -8.89
N ARG A 65 10.44 15.70 -8.62
CA ARG A 65 9.58 14.67 -8.02
C ARG A 65 9.49 13.42 -8.88
N THR A 66 9.29 13.59 -10.19
CA THR A 66 9.17 12.45 -11.11
C THR A 66 10.46 11.63 -11.15
N GLN A 67 11.63 12.30 -11.19
CA GLN A 67 12.92 11.63 -11.16
C GLN A 67 13.18 10.95 -9.81
N GLN A 68 12.88 11.61 -8.69
CA GLN A 68 13.04 11.03 -7.34
C GLN A 68 12.13 9.81 -7.14
N SER A 69 10.87 9.89 -7.57
CA SER A 69 9.93 8.77 -7.52
C SER A 69 10.41 7.59 -8.38
N ARG A 70 10.81 7.82 -9.64
CA ARG A 70 11.36 6.73 -10.48
C ARG A 70 12.57 6.06 -9.85
N LYS A 71 13.48 6.85 -9.27
CA LYS A 71 14.67 6.37 -8.58
C LYS A 71 14.34 5.58 -7.32
N ALA A 72 13.36 6.04 -6.53
CA ALA A 72 12.88 5.31 -5.38
C ALA A 72 12.25 3.97 -5.80
N SER A 73 11.36 3.99 -6.80
CA SER A 73 10.75 2.77 -7.33
C SER A 73 11.79 1.81 -7.92
N GLU A 74 12.82 2.30 -8.60
CA GLU A 74 13.90 1.46 -9.13
C GLU A 74 14.85 0.93 -8.04
N ALA A 75 15.18 1.73 -7.03
CA ALA A 75 15.96 1.30 -5.88
C ALA A 75 15.23 0.23 -5.07
N ILE A 76 13.90 0.35 -4.93
CA ILE A 76 13.03 -0.67 -4.33
C ILE A 76 13.02 -1.94 -5.20
N ARG A 77 12.76 -1.81 -6.51
CA ARG A 77 12.70 -2.95 -7.45
C ARG A 77 14.02 -3.71 -7.58
N SER A 78 15.15 -3.00 -7.56
CA SER A 78 16.49 -3.59 -7.68
C SER A 78 17.07 -4.07 -6.34
N GLY A 79 16.40 -3.79 -5.23
CA GLY A 79 16.90 -4.11 -3.88
C GLY A 79 18.18 -3.36 -3.51
N ASN A 80 18.42 -2.18 -4.10
CA ASN A 80 19.62 -1.39 -3.89
C ASN A 80 19.52 -0.61 -2.56
N SER A 81 19.88 -1.29 -1.47
CA SER A 81 19.82 -0.77 -0.10
C SER A 81 20.58 0.55 0.10
N LEU A 82 21.71 0.74 -0.57
CA LEU A 82 22.51 1.96 -0.49
C LEU A 82 21.78 3.17 -1.11
N MET A 83 21.11 2.96 -2.24
CA MET A 83 20.33 4.01 -2.90
C MET A 83 19.07 4.36 -2.10
N LEU A 84 18.43 3.35 -1.46
CA LEU A 84 17.32 3.57 -0.54
C LEU A 84 17.75 4.44 0.65
N SER A 85 18.83 4.09 1.34
CA SER A 85 19.37 4.86 2.47
C SER A 85 19.74 6.30 2.10
N HIS A 86 20.27 6.50 0.89
CA HIS A 86 20.58 7.84 0.38
C HIS A 86 19.32 8.68 0.10
N LEU A 87 18.27 8.07 -0.49
CA LEU A 87 17.00 8.75 -0.79
C LEU A 87 16.24 9.17 0.47
N VAL A 88 16.32 8.38 1.55
CA VAL A 88 15.64 8.70 2.82
C VAL A 88 16.47 9.59 3.76
N GLY A 89 17.71 9.93 3.41
CA GLY A 89 18.58 10.78 4.25
C GLY A 89 18.98 10.15 5.59
N VAL A 90 18.83 8.83 5.74
CA VAL A 90 19.13 8.10 6.98
C VAL A 90 20.62 7.76 7.01
N THR A 91 21.34 8.33 7.97
CA THR A 91 22.75 7.97 8.22
C THR A 91 22.87 6.54 8.73
N GLU A 92 23.93 5.83 8.34
CA GLU A 92 24.20 4.39 8.58
C GLU A 92 24.08 3.89 10.04
N GLN A 93 23.94 4.77 11.04
CA GLN A 93 23.79 4.37 12.44
C GLN A 93 22.39 3.87 12.82
N ASP A 94 21.35 4.17 12.02
CA ASP A 94 19.96 3.74 12.27
C ASP A 94 19.52 2.53 11.42
N LEU A 95 20.39 1.98 10.57
CA LEU A 95 20.08 0.86 9.69
C LEU A 95 20.40 -0.48 10.35
N ASP A 96 19.47 -1.01 11.15
CA ASP A 96 19.40 -2.47 11.32
C ASP A 96 18.93 -3.08 9.99
N GLY A 97 19.63 -4.07 9.45
CA GLY A 97 19.28 -4.71 8.17
C GLY A 97 17.89 -5.36 8.17
N SER A 98 17.29 -5.57 9.36
CA SER A 98 15.89 -5.94 9.54
C SER A 98 14.90 -4.85 9.08
N ALA A 99 15.26 -3.57 9.25
CA ALA A 99 14.41 -2.41 8.95
C ALA A 99 14.11 -2.25 7.45
N LEU A 100 15.06 -2.61 6.57
CA LEU A 100 14.84 -2.60 5.12
C LEU A 100 14.14 -3.87 4.61
N ARG A 101 14.39 -5.01 5.25
CA ARG A 101 13.89 -6.31 4.77
C ARG A 101 12.39 -6.49 5.01
N LEU A 102 11.88 -5.94 6.11
CA LEU A 102 10.47 -6.07 6.45
C LEU A 102 9.54 -5.34 5.47
N PRO A 103 9.76 -4.06 5.10
CA PRO A 103 8.96 -3.38 4.08
C PRO A 103 8.93 -4.15 2.75
N LEU A 104 10.07 -4.65 2.27
CA LEU A 104 10.13 -5.46 1.04
C LEU A 104 9.31 -6.75 1.14
N ARG A 105 9.32 -7.40 2.30
CA ARG A 105 8.52 -8.60 2.55
C ARG A 105 7.02 -8.31 2.66
N LEU A 106 6.64 -7.16 3.22
CA LEU A 106 5.24 -6.73 3.27
C LEU A 106 4.73 -6.38 1.87
N ASP A 107 5.56 -5.74 1.05
CA ASP A 107 5.23 -5.45 -0.35
C ASP A 107 5.10 -6.71 -1.22
N ASP A 108 5.98 -7.70 -1.04
CA ASP A 108 5.88 -9.00 -1.70
C ASP A 108 4.56 -9.71 -1.36
N VAL A 109 4.18 -9.68 -0.08
CA VAL A 109 2.91 -10.23 0.41
C VAL A 109 1.69 -9.49 -0.16
N MET A 110 1.77 -8.17 -0.33
CA MET A 110 0.72 -7.38 -0.99
C MET A 110 0.64 -7.60 -2.50
N THR A 111 1.77 -7.93 -3.15
CA THR A 111 1.81 -8.20 -4.60
C THR A 111 1.08 -9.49 -4.96
N ASN A 112 1.11 -10.50 -4.09
CA ASN A 112 0.26 -11.70 -4.13
C ASN A 112 0.09 -12.31 -5.54
N ASN A 113 1.19 -12.45 -6.29
CA ASN A 113 1.22 -13.00 -7.66
C ASN A 113 0.21 -12.31 -8.63
N ASP A 114 0.12 -10.98 -8.58
CA ASP A 114 -0.78 -10.16 -9.40
C ASP A 114 -2.28 -10.43 -9.17
N ALA A 115 -2.63 -11.16 -8.11
CA ALA A 115 -3.99 -11.31 -7.63
C ALA A 115 -4.24 -10.38 -6.45
N THR A 116 -5.49 -9.95 -6.25
CA THR A 116 -5.86 -9.11 -5.11
C THR A 116 -5.38 -9.70 -3.79
N ALA A 117 -4.54 -8.96 -3.05
CA ALA A 117 -4.18 -9.32 -1.69
C ALA A 117 -5.34 -8.94 -0.75
N PHE A 118 -5.87 -9.92 -0.03
CA PHE A 118 -6.90 -9.71 0.98
C PHE A 118 -6.24 -9.70 2.36
N ILE A 119 -6.29 -8.55 3.03
CA ILE A 119 -5.61 -8.32 4.31
C ILE A 119 -6.61 -8.12 5.43
N GLY A 120 -6.56 -9.00 6.44
CA GLY A 120 -7.40 -8.93 7.63
C GLY A 120 -6.60 -8.54 8.88
N GLY A 121 -6.95 -7.43 9.52
CA GLY A 121 -6.34 -7.01 10.79
C GLY A 121 -7.18 -7.34 12.01
N ALA A 122 -6.61 -7.91 13.07
CA ALA A 122 -7.29 -8.08 14.35
C ALA A 122 -6.45 -7.65 15.56
N GLY A 123 -7.11 -7.57 16.71
CA GLY A 123 -6.51 -7.12 17.96
C GLY A 123 -7.48 -6.25 18.76
N ASN A 124 -7.21 -6.13 20.05
CA ASN A 124 -8.05 -5.35 20.96
C ASN A 124 -8.25 -3.90 20.47
N PRO A 125 -9.32 -3.20 20.89
CA PRO A 125 -9.48 -1.78 20.63
C PRO A 125 -8.23 -0.97 21.01
N ASN A 126 -7.95 0.11 20.27
CA ASN A 126 -6.81 1.02 20.50
C ASN A 126 -5.40 0.39 20.39
N THR A 127 -5.26 -0.78 19.75
CA THR A 127 -3.95 -1.39 19.45
C THR A 127 -3.29 -0.85 18.19
N GLY A 128 -3.94 0.03 17.41
CA GLY A 128 -3.39 0.58 16.16
C GLY A 128 -3.54 -0.35 14.95
N LYS A 129 -4.67 -1.07 14.84
CA LYS A 129 -4.98 -1.90 13.66
C LYS A 129 -5.17 -1.05 12.42
N THR A 130 -6.00 -0.02 12.53
CA THR A 130 -6.28 0.95 11.47
C THR A 130 -4.99 1.67 11.05
N ASN A 131 -4.15 2.09 12.01
CA ASN A 131 -2.82 2.64 11.73
C ASN A 131 -1.95 1.73 10.86
N LEU A 132 -1.89 0.44 11.19
CA LEU A 132 -1.10 -0.51 10.42
C LEU A 132 -1.67 -0.71 9.01
N MET A 133 -3.00 -0.75 8.85
CA MET A 133 -3.60 -0.80 7.51
C MET A 133 -3.27 0.45 6.70
N ALA A 134 -3.30 1.63 7.34
CA ALA A 134 -2.90 2.87 6.71
C ALA A 134 -1.42 2.84 6.30
N LEU A 135 -0.53 2.30 7.14
CA LEU A 135 0.90 2.13 6.83
C LEU A 135 1.12 1.22 5.62
N LEU A 136 0.36 0.11 5.51
CA LEU A 136 0.40 -0.77 4.35
C LEU A 136 -0.03 -0.05 3.07
N ALA A 137 -1.05 0.80 3.14
CA ALA A 137 -1.45 1.65 2.02
C ALA A 137 -0.36 2.67 1.65
N GLU A 138 0.33 3.26 2.62
CA GLU A 138 1.46 4.18 2.36
C GLU A 138 2.61 3.47 1.66
N LEU A 139 3.00 2.30 2.16
CA LEU A 139 4.02 1.45 1.56
C LEU A 139 3.64 1.10 0.13
N ARG A 140 2.40 0.65 -0.09
CA ARG A 140 1.94 0.25 -1.43
C ARG A 140 1.87 1.42 -2.40
N SER A 141 1.49 2.61 -1.94
CA SER A 141 1.51 3.84 -2.75
C SER A 141 2.92 4.23 -3.20
N ALA A 142 3.95 3.80 -2.47
CA ALA A 142 5.35 4.06 -2.84
C ALA A 142 5.90 3.03 -3.84
N THR A 143 5.29 1.84 -3.93
CA THR A 143 5.75 0.74 -4.79
C THR A 143 4.92 0.55 -6.05
N VAL A 144 3.65 0.99 -6.04
CA VAL A 144 2.71 0.91 -7.16
C VAL A 144 2.42 2.29 -7.72
N ASP A 145 2.71 2.47 -9.00
CA ASP A 145 2.42 3.71 -9.73
C ASP A 145 0.90 3.88 -9.93
N ASP A 146 0.42 5.12 -9.76
CA ASP A 146 -0.99 5.51 -9.96
C ASP A 146 -2.00 4.71 -9.12
N LEU A 147 -1.60 4.30 -7.92
CA LEU A 147 -2.47 3.62 -6.95
C LEU A 147 -3.60 4.55 -6.48
N LEU A 148 -4.84 4.09 -6.62
CA LEU A 148 -6.03 4.77 -6.13
C LEU A 148 -6.46 4.20 -4.78
N VAL A 149 -6.55 5.04 -3.75
CA VAL A 149 -6.98 4.63 -2.41
C VAL A 149 -8.49 4.88 -2.24
N ILE A 150 -9.24 3.82 -1.99
CA ILE A 150 -10.69 3.84 -1.80
C ILE A 150 -11.01 3.45 -0.36
N SER A 151 -11.81 4.24 0.35
CA SER A 151 -12.20 3.92 1.73
C SER A 151 -13.57 4.44 2.12
N ASN A 152 -14.16 3.90 3.19
CA ASN A 152 -15.33 4.46 3.86
C ASN A 152 -14.99 5.53 4.91
N SER A 153 -13.70 5.72 5.23
CA SER A 153 -13.27 6.83 6.09
C SER A 153 -13.16 8.13 5.29
N ARG A 154 -13.84 9.18 5.79
CA ARG A 154 -13.82 10.54 5.23
C ARG A 154 -12.68 11.38 5.78
N THR A 155 -12.23 11.05 6.98
CA THR A 155 -11.21 11.81 7.71
C THR A 155 -9.79 11.43 7.30
N TRP A 156 -9.60 10.27 6.67
CA TRP A 156 -8.28 9.83 6.22
C TRP A 156 -7.80 10.63 5.00
N PRO A 157 -6.73 11.43 5.11
CA PRO A 157 -6.28 12.30 4.02
C PRO A 157 -5.75 11.56 2.78
N ARG A 158 -5.44 10.27 2.91
CA ARG A 158 -5.03 9.42 1.78
C ARG A 158 -6.20 8.85 0.99
N THR A 159 -7.44 8.95 1.48
CA THR A 159 -8.60 8.47 0.72
C THR A 159 -8.83 9.36 -0.50
N ASP A 160 -8.55 8.84 -1.69
CA ASP A 160 -8.83 9.55 -2.94
C ASP A 160 -10.34 9.55 -3.24
N LEU A 161 -10.99 8.41 -3.01
CA LEU A 161 -12.44 8.24 -3.23
C LEU A 161 -13.10 7.61 -2.00
N VAL A 162 -14.09 8.33 -1.48
CA VAL A 162 -14.90 7.84 -0.36
C VAL A 162 -16.08 7.03 -0.90
N VAL A 163 -16.23 5.80 -0.43
CA VAL A 163 -17.39 4.93 -0.72
C VAL A 163 -18.05 4.51 0.58
N THR A 164 -19.38 4.56 0.64
CA THR A 164 -20.12 4.21 1.88
C THR A 164 -21.08 3.04 1.70
N SER A 165 -20.99 2.34 0.57
CA SER A 165 -21.81 1.18 0.29
C SER A 165 -21.17 0.19 -0.67
N ALA A 166 -21.73 -1.02 -0.71
CA ALA A 166 -21.29 -2.07 -1.62
C ALA A 166 -21.54 -1.72 -3.09
N HIS A 167 -22.65 -1.02 -3.39
CA HIS A 167 -22.93 -0.49 -4.72
C HIS A 167 -21.89 0.55 -5.14
N ASP A 168 -21.65 1.56 -4.31
CA ASP A 168 -20.67 2.62 -4.59
C ASP A 168 -19.27 2.04 -4.82
N LEU A 169 -18.87 1.05 -4.01
CA LEU A 169 -17.60 0.35 -4.19
C LEU A 169 -17.53 -0.37 -5.54
N ALA A 170 -18.59 -1.08 -5.93
CA ALA A 170 -18.63 -1.80 -7.21
C ALA A 170 -18.53 -0.82 -8.39
N VAL A 171 -19.33 0.26 -8.38
CA VAL A 171 -19.31 1.31 -9.40
C VAL A 171 -17.90 1.92 -9.49
N THR A 172 -17.34 2.35 -8.36
CA THR A 172 -16.03 3.00 -8.31
C THR A 172 -14.91 2.09 -8.85
N CYS A 173 -14.92 0.81 -8.46
CA CYS A 173 -13.92 -0.14 -8.91
C CYS A 173 -14.00 -0.42 -10.42
N ILE A 174 -15.22 -0.50 -10.98
CA ILE A 174 -15.43 -0.74 -12.41
C ILE A 174 -15.14 0.54 -13.23
N GLU A 175 -15.51 1.71 -12.72
CA GLU A 175 -15.24 3.00 -13.38
C GLU A 175 -13.74 3.26 -13.54
N HIS A 176 -12.94 2.94 -12.52
CA HIS A 176 -11.49 3.12 -12.55
C HIS A 176 -10.73 1.84 -12.92
N ARG A 177 -11.35 0.91 -13.66
CA ARG A 177 -10.84 -0.46 -13.93
C ARG A 177 -9.38 -0.52 -14.43
N ASP A 178 -8.90 0.52 -15.08
CA ASP A 178 -7.54 0.66 -15.61
C ASP A 178 -6.48 0.97 -14.55
N ARG A 179 -6.86 1.43 -13.35
CA ARG A 179 -5.95 1.83 -12.28
C ARG A 179 -5.92 0.81 -11.14
N PRO A 180 -4.74 0.52 -10.55
CA PRO A 180 -4.65 -0.33 -9.37
C PRO A 180 -5.33 0.36 -8.18
N LYS A 181 -6.08 -0.39 -7.36
CA LYS A 181 -6.72 0.17 -6.16
C LYS A 181 -6.30 -0.49 -4.87
N PHE A 182 -6.06 0.32 -3.86
CA PHE A 182 -6.04 -0.09 -2.46
C PHE A 182 -7.40 0.23 -1.84
N VAL A 183 -8.21 -0.79 -1.58
CA VAL A 183 -9.53 -0.65 -0.96
C VAL A 183 -9.40 -0.94 0.53
N PHE A 184 -9.76 0.02 1.39
CA PHE A 184 -9.83 -0.18 2.83
C PHE A 184 -11.21 0.14 3.38
N ILE A 185 -11.92 -0.88 3.86
CA ILE A 185 -13.18 -0.71 4.59
C ILE A 185 -12.88 -0.82 6.08
N ASP A 186 -12.87 0.33 6.77
CA ASP A 186 -12.70 0.40 8.22
C ASP A 186 -13.97 -0.06 8.94
N GLU A 187 -13.85 -0.35 10.24
CA GLU A 187 -14.94 -0.90 11.07
C GLU A 187 -15.49 -2.24 10.56
N GLY A 188 -14.59 -3.08 10.05
CA GLY A 188 -14.91 -4.41 9.52
C GLY A 188 -15.61 -5.33 10.53
N SER A 189 -15.32 -5.18 11.82
CA SER A 189 -16.04 -5.89 12.90
C SER A 189 -17.53 -5.59 12.97
N THR A 190 -17.98 -4.47 12.41
CA THR A 190 -19.41 -4.15 12.30
C THR A 190 -19.93 -4.55 10.93
N HIS A 191 -19.21 -4.19 9.87
CA HIS A 191 -19.72 -4.30 8.50
C HIS A 191 -19.68 -5.72 7.95
N PHE A 192 -18.72 -6.53 8.40
CA PHE A 192 -18.55 -7.93 8.00
C PHE A 192 -18.79 -8.90 9.18
N ASP A 193 -19.65 -8.53 10.13
CA ASP A 193 -20.02 -9.41 11.25
C ASP A 193 -20.83 -10.62 10.77
N ALA A 194 -20.39 -11.81 11.19
CA ALA A 194 -20.96 -13.08 10.80
C ALA A 194 -22.40 -13.31 11.28
N ARG A 195 -22.87 -12.57 12.28
CA ARG A 195 -24.19 -12.74 12.89
C ARG A 195 -25.21 -11.79 12.30
N THR A 196 -24.79 -10.57 11.94
CA THR A 196 -25.70 -9.54 11.44
C THR A 196 -25.76 -9.46 9.92
N ASN A 197 -24.63 -9.66 9.22
CA ASN A 197 -24.53 -9.38 7.77
C ASN A 197 -24.17 -10.62 6.94
N SER A 198 -24.53 -11.81 7.43
CA SER A 198 -24.12 -13.08 6.81
C SER A 198 -24.64 -13.27 5.38
N TYR A 199 -25.89 -12.87 5.12
CA TYR A 199 -26.50 -12.98 3.80
C TYR A 199 -25.82 -12.00 2.82
N GLU A 200 -25.63 -10.77 3.25
CA GLU A 200 -25.06 -9.67 2.46
C GLU A 200 -23.60 -9.97 2.08
N VAL A 201 -22.79 -10.46 3.01
CA VAL A 201 -21.41 -10.86 2.71
C VAL A 201 -21.38 -12.01 1.70
N ALA A 202 -22.29 -12.97 1.80
CA ALA A 202 -22.35 -14.10 0.87
C ALA A 202 -22.90 -13.71 -0.51
N ALA A 203 -23.95 -12.89 -0.56
CA ALA A 203 -24.69 -12.55 -1.78
C ALA A 203 -24.11 -11.34 -2.54
N GLN A 204 -23.52 -10.37 -1.83
CA GLN A 204 -23.01 -9.13 -2.42
C GLN A 204 -21.48 -9.10 -2.44
N PHE A 205 -20.83 -9.22 -1.28
CA PHE A 205 -19.38 -9.05 -1.19
C PHE A 205 -18.61 -10.19 -1.84
N SER A 206 -18.96 -11.45 -1.55
CA SER A 206 -18.20 -12.61 -2.02
C SER A 206 -18.14 -12.71 -3.56
N PRO A 207 -19.24 -12.45 -4.31
CA PRO A 207 -19.19 -12.34 -5.77
C PRO A 207 -18.29 -11.21 -6.27
N LEU A 208 -18.39 -10.02 -5.66
CA LEU A 208 -17.55 -8.87 -6.00
C LEU A 208 -16.06 -9.16 -5.74
N ALA A 209 -15.73 -9.71 -4.58
CA ALA A 209 -14.37 -10.07 -4.17
C ALA A 209 -13.71 -11.03 -5.16
N LYS A 210 -14.44 -12.02 -5.69
CA LYS A 210 -13.94 -12.96 -6.71
C LYS A 210 -13.62 -12.28 -8.06
N ARG A 211 -14.07 -11.04 -8.26
CA ARG A 211 -13.82 -10.25 -9.48
C ARG A 211 -12.84 -9.11 -9.26
N MET A 212 -12.45 -8.80 -8.04
CA MET A 212 -11.53 -7.71 -7.66
C MET A 212 -10.25 -7.69 -8.50
N ALA A 213 -9.60 -8.84 -8.70
CA ALA A 213 -8.40 -8.95 -9.54
C ALA A 213 -8.68 -8.56 -11.01
N LYS A 214 -9.86 -8.91 -11.55
CA LYS A 214 -10.25 -8.57 -12.93
C LYS A 214 -10.60 -7.10 -13.13
N ILE A 215 -10.86 -6.38 -12.04
CA ILE A 215 -11.14 -4.94 -12.02
C ILE A 215 -10.00 -4.16 -11.34
N ASN A 216 -8.80 -4.74 -11.30
CA ASN A 216 -7.55 -4.11 -10.86
C ASN A 216 -7.56 -3.62 -9.39
N VAL A 217 -8.29 -4.30 -8.51
CA VAL A 217 -8.11 -4.10 -7.06
C VAL A 217 -6.86 -4.86 -6.65
N ASP A 218 -5.85 -4.11 -6.21
CA ASP A 218 -4.51 -4.59 -5.84
C ASP A 218 -4.53 -5.13 -4.41
N VAL A 219 -5.06 -4.34 -3.48
CA VAL A 219 -5.25 -4.75 -2.08
C VAL A 219 -6.69 -4.48 -1.65
N PHE A 220 -7.30 -5.43 -0.95
CA PHE A 220 -8.48 -5.21 -0.14
C PHE A 220 -8.13 -5.43 1.34
N GLY A 221 -8.32 -4.41 2.16
CA GLY A 221 -8.05 -4.43 3.59
C GLY A 221 -9.31 -4.20 4.42
N THR A 222 -9.38 -4.83 5.59
CA THR A 222 -10.33 -4.47 6.65
C THR A 222 -9.85 -4.93 8.03
N VAL A 223 -10.43 -4.37 9.09
CA VAL A 223 -9.99 -4.59 10.48
C VAL A 223 -11.13 -5.01 11.41
N PHE A 224 -10.80 -5.83 12.39
CA PHE A 224 -11.73 -6.47 13.35
C PHE A 224 -11.22 -6.33 14.78
N HIS A 225 -12.10 -6.47 15.76
CA HIS A 225 -11.68 -6.62 17.15
C HIS A 225 -11.19 -8.05 17.44
N THR A 226 -11.94 -9.06 16.99
CA THR A 226 -11.62 -10.47 17.15
C THR A 226 -11.88 -11.25 15.87
N GLY A 227 -11.37 -12.48 15.77
CA GLY A 227 -11.72 -13.34 14.64
C GLY A 227 -13.17 -13.77 14.66
N LYS A 228 -13.85 -13.77 15.80
CA LYS A 228 -15.27 -14.13 15.89
C LYS A 228 -16.18 -13.11 15.22
N ASP A 229 -15.76 -11.86 15.15
CA ASP A 229 -16.50 -10.78 14.49
C ASP A 229 -16.29 -10.78 12.97
N CYS A 230 -15.36 -11.60 12.46
CA CYS A 230 -15.07 -11.66 11.03
C CYS A 230 -15.86 -12.79 10.35
N HIS A 231 -16.58 -12.46 9.28
CA HIS A 231 -17.32 -13.44 8.48
C HIS A 231 -16.42 -14.58 7.97
N PRO A 232 -16.82 -15.86 8.10
CA PRO A 232 -16.04 -17.01 7.64
C PRO A 232 -15.58 -16.96 6.18
N GLU A 233 -16.43 -16.51 5.27
CA GLU A 233 -16.06 -16.35 3.85
C GLU A 233 -14.94 -15.32 3.66
N LEU A 234 -14.94 -14.24 4.45
CA LEU A 234 -13.90 -13.23 4.35
C LEU A 234 -12.56 -13.77 4.85
N LYS A 235 -12.56 -14.54 5.94
CA LYS A 235 -11.35 -15.25 6.42
C LYS A 235 -10.74 -16.18 5.39
N ARG A 236 -11.58 -16.85 4.59
CA ARG A 236 -11.13 -17.74 3.50
C ARG A 236 -10.49 -16.98 2.34
N LEU A 237 -10.81 -15.69 2.19
CA LEU A 237 -10.20 -14.85 1.16
C LEU A 237 -8.86 -14.28 1.61
N PHE A 238 -8.64 -14.07 2.91
CA PHE A 238 -7.41 -13.46 3.41
C PHE A 238 -6.17 -14.21 2.94
N THR A 239 -5.36 -13.52 2.14
CA THR A 239 -4.02 -13.95 1.75
C THR A 239 -3.02 -13.60 2.83
N THR A 240 -3.36 -12.65 3.70
CA THR A 240 -2.58 -12.27 4.86
C THR A 240 -3.47 -11.77 5.98
N ALA A 241 -3.12 -12.16 7.20
CA ALA A 241 -3.74 -11.62 8.40
C ALA A 241 -2.66 -11.05 9.32
N TYR A 242 -3.03 -10.05 10.12
CA TYR A 242 -2.17 -9.57 11.19
C TYR A 242 -2.93 -9.49 12.51
N PHE A 243 -2.22 -9.72 13.61
CA PHE A 243 -2.77 -9.60 14.95
C PHE A 243 -1.94 -8.61 15.76
N LYS A 244 -2.55 -7.47 16.11
CA LYS A 244 -1.95 -6.43 16.94
C LYS A 244 -2.09 -6.77 18.43
N HIS A 245 -0.95 -6.94 19.10
CA HIS A 245 -0.90 -7.10 20.56
C HIS A 245 -0.88 -5.75 21.27
N SER A 246 -0.19 -4.78 20.67
CA SER A 246 -0.07 -3.41 21.16
C SER A 246 0.16 -2.44 20.00
N LYS A 247 0.26 -1.13 20.30
CA LYS A 247 0.59 -0.12 19.29
C LYS A 247 1.93 -0.38 18.58
N LYS A 248 2.86 -1.08 19.24
CA LYS A 248 4.22 -1.33 18.71
C LYS A 248 4.50 -2.76 18.29
N GLU A 249 3.60 -3.70 18.60
CA GLU A 249 3.83 -5.13 18.40
C GLU A 249 2.75 -5.73 17.50
N VAL A 250 3.17 -6.49 16.49
CA VAL A 250 2.27 -7.19 15.57
C VAL A 250 2.87 -8.52 15.12
N ASP A 251 2.01 -9.52 14.98
CA ASP A 251 2.32 -10.76 14.27
C ASP A 251 1.59 -10.78 12.92
N PHE A 252 2.25 -11.28 11.88
CA PHE A 252 1.65 -11.51 10.56
C PHE A 252 1.47 -13.01 10.31
N PHE A 253 0.51 -13.38 9.48
CA PHE A 253 0.05 -14.76 9.29
C PHE A 253 -0.40 -14.98 7.85
N ALA A 254 -0.18 -16.17 7.32
CA ALA A 254 -0.58 -16.55 5.97
C ALA A 254 -2.07 -16.94 5.88
N ASP A 255 -2.64 -17.47 6.96
CA ASP A 255 -3.97 -18.08 6.93
C ASP A 255 -4.85 -17.63 8.09
N TRP A 256 -6.16 -17.55 7.84
CA TRP A 256 -7.16 -17.43 8.90
C TRP A 256 -8.22 -18.52 8.75
N PRO A 257 -8.18 -19.57 9.59
CA PRO A 257 -9.20 -20.60 9.54
C PRO A 257 -10.59 -20.02 9.84
N ALA A 258 -11.58 -20.41 9.04
CA ALA A 258 -12.95 -19.89 9.07
C ALA A 258 -13.57 -19.84 10.48
N ASP A 259 -13.38 -20.91 11.26
CA ASP A 259 -13.95 -21.07 12.61
C ASP A 259 -13.01 -20.61 13.72
N ALA A 260 -11.80 -20.13 13.39
CA ALA A 260 -10.81 -19.72 14.37
C ALA A 260 -10.95 -18.24 14.77
N ASP A 261 -10.69 -17.99 16.05
CA ASP A 261 -10.63 -16.64 16.61
C ASP A 261 -9.29 -15.93 16.30
N LYS A 262 -8.25 -16.70 16.00
CA LYS A 262 -6.92 -16.20 15.66
C LYS A 262 -6.43 -16.74 14.32
N PRO A 263 -5.68 -15.95 13.56
CA PRO A 263 -4.98 -16.44 12.37
C PRO A 263 -3.84 -17.40 12.75
N THR A 264 -3.35 -18.14 11.76
CA THR A 264 -2.36 -19.21 11.90
C THR A 264 -1.30 -19.13 10.80
N ASN A 265 -0.25 -19.94 10.90
CA ASN A 265 0.88 -19.95 9.96
C ASN A 265 1.62 -18.61 9.95
N GLN A 266 2.31 -18.35 11.06
CA GLN A 266 3.03 -17.10 11.31
C GLN A 266 4.06 -16.82 10.21
N LEU A 267 4.05 -15.58 9.73
CA LEU A 267 5.00 -15.02 8.78
C LEU A 267 6.15 -14.33 9.51
N PHE A 268 7.23 -14.06 8.76
CA PHE A 268 8.39 -13.26 9.19
C PHE A 268 9.20 -13.77 10.39
N GLY A 269 8.85 -14.93 10.96
CA GLY A 269 9.65 -15.62 11.97
C GLY A 269 9.46 -15.13 13.40
N GLY A 270 8.45 -14.31 13.67
CA GLY A 270 8.13 -13.84 15.01
C GLY A 270 7.36 -12.51 15.02
N THR A 271 7.25 -11.92 16.21
CA THR A 271 6.64 -10.61 16.41
C THR A 271 7.52 -9.52 15.83
N VAL A 272 6.88 -8.66 15.04
CA VAL A 272 7.47 -7.42 14.55
C VAL A 272 7.24 -6.34 15.60
N GLU A 273 8.34 -5.73 16.04
CA GLU A 273 8.34 -4.67 17.03
C GLU A 273 8.73 -3.32 16.41
N ASN A 274 8.34 -2.23 17.07
CA ASN A 274 8.75 -0.87 16.74
C ASN A 274 8.43 -0.44 15.30
N LEU A 275 7.29 -0.87 14.76
CA LEU A 275 6.76 -0.32 13.52
C LEU A 275 6.54 1.18 13.65
N GLU A 276 7.05 1.92 12.67
CA GLU A 276 6.75 3.33 12.52
C GLU A 276 5.25 3.50 12.27
N PRO A 277 4.62 4.53 12.86
CA PRO A 277 3.23 4.81 12.57
C PRO A 277 3.09 5.29 11.13
N ALA A 278 1.92 5.07 10.53
CA ALA A 278 1.57 5.72 9.27
C ALA A 278 1.65 7.25 9.41
N THR A 279 2.02 7.93 8.32
CA THR A 279 2.08 9.39 8.24
C THR A 279 0.70 10.02 8.47
N ALA A 280 -0.35 9.35 8.01
CA ALA A 280 -1.74 9.70 8.30
C ALA A 280 -2.62 8.45 8.41
N GLU A 281 -3.58 8.48 9.33
CA GLU A 281 -4.59 7.44 9.53
C GLU A 281 -5.99 8.06 9.62
N PRO A 282 -7.08 7.28 9.43
CA PRO A 282 -8.42 7.68 9.81
C PRO A 282 -8.49 8.22 11.25
N ASP A 283 -9.32 9.25 11.47
CA ASP A 283 -9.65 9.71 12.81
C ASP A 283 -10.37 8.57 13.58
N PRO A 284 -9.95 8.22 14.80
CA PRO A 284 -10.65 7.23 15.63
C PRO A 284 -12.14 7.51 15.87
N ASP A 285 -12.58 8.78 15.75
CA ASP A 285 -13.97 9.18 15.89
C ASP A 285 -14.75 9.23 14.55
N ASP A 286 -14.14 8.81 13.43
CA ASP A 286 -14.81 8.69 12.14
C ASP A 286 -15.90 7.59 12.19
N ALA A 287 -17.11 7.93 11.78
CA ALA A 287 -18.24 6.99 11.80
C ALA A 287 -18.12 5.86 10.76
N ALA A 288 -17.26 6.03 9.73
CA ALA A 288 -16.95 5.06 8.69
C ALA A 288 -18.16 4.20 8.25
N PRO A 289 -19.27 4.82 7.78
CA PRO A 289 -20.51 4.10 7.55
C PRO A 289 -20.41 3.15 6.36
N TRP A 290 -21.19 2.07 6.39
CA TRP A 290 -21.30 1.10 5.31
C TRP A 290 -22.74 0.64 5.11
N ARG A 291 -23.12 0.43 3.85
CA ARG A 291 -24.42 -0.13 3.46
C ARG A 291 -24.26 -1.31 2.51
N TRP A 292 -25.12 -2.30 2.68
CA TRP A 292 -25.20 -3.48 1.83
C TRP A 292 -26.35 -3.33 0.83
N ASP A 293 -26.11 -2.60 -0.26
CA ASP A 293 -27.09 -2.19 -1.26
C ASP A 293 -26.69 -2.56 -2.70
N LEU A 294 -25.79 -3.53 -2.86
CA LEU A 294 -25.43 -4.06 -4.16
C LEU A 294 -26.44 -5.13 -4.57
N GLU A 295 -26.95 -5.03 -5.80
CA GLU A 295 -27.86 -6.02 -6.38
C GLU A 295 -27.26 -7.44 -6.30
N PRO A 296 -27.93 -8.40 -5.61
CA PRO A 296 -27.52 -9.79 -5.61
C PRO A 296 -27.54 -10.38 -7.03
N ASP A 297 -26.69 -11.37 -7.30
CA ASP A 297 -26.59 -12.03 -8.61
C ASP A 297 -26.29 -11.11 -9.81
N LEU A 298 -25.86 -9.86 -9.56
CA LEU A 298 -25.45 -8.90 -10.59
C LEU A 298 -24.46 -9.51 -11.60
N PHE A 299 -23.50 -10.30 -11.12
CA PHE A 299 -22.47 -10.93 -11.95
C PHE A 299 -22.92 -12.23 -12.65
N ALA A 300 -24.19 -12.62 -12.51
CA ALA A 300 -24.80 -13.70 -13.29
C ALA A 300 -25.39 -13.19 -14.62
N LEU A 301 -25.51 -11.86 -14.79
CA LEU A 301 -25.90 -11.24 -16.04
C LEU A 301 -24.80 -11.44 -17.10
N ASP A 302 -25.20 -11.65 -18.35
CA ASP A 302 -24.29 -11.76 -19.50
C ASP A 302 -23.97 -10.37 -20.04
N LEU A 303 -23.18 -9.60 -19.28
CA LEU A 303 -22.77 -8.23 -19.59
C LEU A 303 -21.24 -8.12 -19.59
N ASP A 304 -20.70 -7.31 -20.50
CA ASP A 304 -19.30 -6.88 -20.43
C ASP A 304 -19.08 -5.79 -19.35
N TRP A 305 -17.84 -5.32 -19.19
CA TRP A 305 -17.53 -4.35 -18.12
C TRP A 305 -18.20 -2.97 -18.33
N PRO A 306 -18.12 -2.35 -19.53
CA PRO A 306 -18.90 -1.15 -19.82
C PRO A 306 -20.41 -1.30 -19.60
N GLU A 307 -21.01 -2.37 -20.12
CA GLU A 307 -22.44 -2.64 -19.98
C GLU A 307 -22.84 -2.83 -18.50
N LEU A 308 -22.01 -3.53 -17.73
CA LEU A 308 -22.23 -3.71 -16.29
C LEU A 308 -22.17 -2.40 -15.51
N LEU A 309 -21.27 -1.48 -15.90
CA LEU A 309 -21.18 -0.16 -15.27
C LEU A 309 -22.42 0.69 -15.57
N GLU A 310 -22.90 0.64 -16.81
CA GLU A 310 -24.15 1.31 -17.21
C GLU A 310 -25.34 0.74 -16.43
N GLU A 311 -25.46 -0.59 -16.35
CA GLU A 311 -26.53 -1.25 -15.61
C GLU A 311 -26.53 -0.87 -14.11
N LEU A 312 -25.35 -0.82 -13.48
CA LEU A 312 -25.21 -0.41 -12.09
C LEU A 312 -25.64 1.04 -11.87
N ARG A 313 -25.30 1.94 -12.80
CA ARG A 313 -25.68 3.37 -12.74
C ARG A 313 -27.18 3.56 -12.96
N ASP A 314 -27.77 2.81 -13.87
CA ASP A 314 -29.19 2.90 -14.21
C ASP A 314 -30.09 2.35 -13.10
N ARG A 315 -29.72 1.22 -12.50
CA ARG A 315 -30.48 0.63 -11.37
C ARG A 315 -30.28 1.40 -10.08
N GLY A 316 -29.07 1.91 -9.85
CA GLY A 316 -28.69 2.48 -8.56
C GLY A 316 -28.59 1.43 -7.43
N PRO A 317 -28.37 1.89 -6.19
CA PRO A 317 -28.31 1.02 -5.01
C PRO A 317 -29.69 0.41 -4.70
N THR A 318 -29.71 -0.83 -4.20
CA THR A 318 -30.93 -1.51 -3.76
C THR A 318 -31.43 -0.94 -2.43
N GLU A 319 -32.75 -0.88 -2.23
CA GLU A 319 -33.38 -0.45 -0.97
C GLU A 319 -33.22 -1.45 0.19
#